data_AF-A0A7T7I0W7-F1
#
_entry.id   AF-A0A7T7I0W7-F1
#
_cell.length_a   1.000
_cell.length_b   1.000
_cell.length_c   1.000
_cell.angle_alpha   90.00
_cell.angle_beta   90.00
_cell.angle_gamma   90.00
#
_symmetry.space_group_name_H-M   'P 1'
#
loop_
_entity.id
_entity.type
_entity.pdbx_description
1 polymer ?
#
loop_
_entity_poly.entity_id
_entity_poly.type
_entity_poly.pdbx_seq_one_letter_code
_entity_poly.pdbx_strand_id
1 'polypeptide(L)'
;MNFFLLLILIALVWLVLAAVRKTMSTSTASPGPSRDSAPVARGPAAPSRGVETRDIPPLFPDFYHGVLFAVGKEPSPQNLLALIEYIGQMLTLNAVLWFQKTGDMEAHERFTNRFRGGGDDDQKLEMVPDDMIDFLWAWRPSTHQALRDWIPDLEQMLTGPDSRLWNFGDELPFGIWEMED
;
A
#
# COMPACT_ATOMS: atom_id res chain seq x y z
N MET A 1 27.61 7.71 9.54
CA MET A 1 26.91 6.41 9.62
C MET A 1 25.62 6.38 8.79
N ASN A 2 24.81 7.45 8.76
CA ASN A 2 23.56 7.49 7.98
C ASN A 2 23.73 7.40 6.45
N PHE A 3 24.81 7.97 5.89
CA PHE A 3 25.06 7.92 4.44
C PHE A 3 25.36 6.49 3.93
N PHE A 4 25.93 5.63 4.78
CA PHE A 4 26.25 4.24 4.43
C PHE A 4 24.99 3.36 4.38
N LEU A 5 24.00 3.63 5.22
CA LEU A 5 22.72 2.90 5.23
C LEU A 5 21.84 3.29 4.03
N LEU A 6 21.86 4.56 3.63
CA LEU A 6 21.16 5.03 2.43
C LEU A 6 21.73 4.39 1.15
N LEU A 7 23.06 4.29 1.05
CA LEU A 7 23.73 3.63 -0.08
C LEU A 7 23.45 2.11 -0.12
N ILE A 8 23.29 1.45 1.03
CA ILE A 8 22.91 0.03 1.09
C ILE A 8 21.45 -0.18 0.65
N LEU A 9 20.54 0.72 1.03
CA LEU A 9 19.13 0.71 0.59
C LEU A 9 19.02 0.92 -0.92
N ILE A 10 19.73 1.92 -1.46
CA ILE A 10 19.75 2.19 -2.91
C ILE A 10 20.40 1.01 -3.66
N ALA A 11 21.50 0.45 -3.15
CA ALA A 11 22.15 -0.71 -3.78
C ALA A 11 21.26 -1.96 -3.78
N LEU A 12 20.45 -2.18 -2.75
CA LEU A 12 19.49 -3.29 -2.69
C LEU A 12 18.36 -3.11 -3.71
N VAL A 13 17.88 -1.89 -3.94
CA VAL A 13 16.87 -1.59 -4.96
C VAL A 13 17.42 -1.87 -6.37
N TRP A 14 18.65 -1.47 -6.66
CA TRP A 14 19.28 -1.73 -7.96
C TRP A 14 19.59 -3.21 -8.21
N LEU A 15 19.95 -3.98 -7.18
CA LEU A 15 20.29 -5.40 -7.33
C LEU A 15 19.05 -6.27 -7.60
N VAL A 16 17.88 -5.86 -7.09
CA VAL A 16 16.59 -6.51 -7.37
C VAL A 16 16.11 -6.23 -8.80
N LEU A 17 16.30 -5.01 -9.31
CA LEU A 17 15.95 -4.65 -10.70
C LEU A 17 16.78 -5.42 -11.74
N ALA A 18 18.06 -5.70 -11.46
CA ALA A 18 18.92 -6.47 -12.37
C ALA A 18 18.55 -7.96 -12.46
N ALA A 19 17.98 -8.54 -11.39
CA ALA A 19 17.56 -9.94 -11.38
C ALA A 19 16.31 -10.20 -12.24
N VAL A 20 15.40 -9.22 -12.34
CA VAL A 20 14.16 -9.30 -13.11
C VAL A 20 14.42 -9.39 -14.62
N ARG A 21 15.47 -8.72 -15.14
CA ARG A 21 15.79 -8.81 -16.58
C ARG A 21 16.27 -10.20 -17.03
N LYS A 22 16.74 -11.04 -16.10
CA LYS A 22 17.37 -12.32 -16.45
C LYS A 22 16.40 -13.51 -16.48
N THR A 23 15.19 -13.36 -15.95
CA THR A 23 14.20 -14.45 -15.83
C THR A 23 13.10 -14.44 -16.89
N MET A 24 13.01 -13.40 -17.74
CA MET A 24 11.98 -13.28 -18.78
C MET A 24 12.19 -14.13 -20.05
N SER A 25 13.15 -15.08 -20.08
CA SER A 25 13.45 -15.85 -21.30
C SER A 25 13.11 -17.35 -21.25
N THR A 26 12.26 -17.81 -20.34
CA THR A 26 11.89 -19.24 -20.38
C THR A 26 10.46 -19.46 -19.88
N SER A 27 9.52 -19.48 -20.82
CA SER A 27 8.17 -19.97 -20.58
C SER A 27 7.76 -20.87 -21.75
N THR A 28 7.47 -22.15 -21.48
CA THR A 28 6.77 -23.05 -22.43
C THR A 28 6.09 -24.22 -21.68
N ALA A 29 4.75 -24.28 -21.86
CA ALA A 29 3.85 -25.44 -22.00
C ALA A 29 3.23 -26.23 -20.79
N SER A 30 1.88 -26.26 -20.87
CA SER A 30 0.77 -27.08 -20.30
C SER A 30 0.93 -28.64 -20.42
N PRO A 31 -0.03 -29.57 -20.08
CA PRO A 31 -1.41 -29.52 -19.49
C PRO A 31 -1.79 -30.66 -18.47
N GLY A 32 -3.02 -30.67 -17.90
CA GLY A 32 -3.70 -31.92 -17.45
C GLY A 32 -4.65 -31.88 -16.20
N PRO A 33 -5.59 -32.84 -16.00
CA PRO A 33 -7.02 -32.56 -15.73
C PRO A 33 -7.72 -33.27 -14.50
N SER A 34 -8.95 -32.81 -14.20
CA SER A 34 -10.18 -33.51 -13.71
C SER A 34 -10.29 -34.31 -12.38
N ARG A 35 -11.37 -33.99 -11.64
CA ARG A 35 -12.42 -34.83 -10.97
C ARG A 35 -12.36 -35.24 -9.47
N ASP A 36 -13.57 -35.09 -8.87
CA ASP A 36 -14.28 -35.88 -7.83
C ASP A 36 -14.12 -35.61 -6.30
N SER A 37 -15.15 -34.93 -5.77
CA SER A 37 -16.06 -35.28 -4.66
C SER A 37 -15.58 -36.05 -3.41
N ALA A 38 -15.73 -35.43 -2.23
CA ALA A 38 -16.20 -36.09 -0.99
C ALA A 38 -16.82 -35.08 0.00
N PRO A 39 -17.95 -35.38 0.69
CA PRO A 39 -18.55 -34.49 1.68
C PRO A 39 -17.92 -34.73 3.05
N VAL A 40 -17.16 -33.75 3.57
CA VAL A 40 -16.57 -33.81 4.91
C VAL A 40 -17.53 -33.27 5.96
N ALA A 41 -17.73 -34.07 7.00
CA ALA A 41 -18.58 -33.82 8.15
C ALA A 41 -18.29 -32.45 8.82
N ARG A 42 -19.36 -31.70 9.04
CA ARG A 42 -19.35 -30.38 9.69
C ARG A 42 -19.15 -30.57 11.21
N GLY A 43 -17.90 -30.59 11.65
CA GLY A 43 -17.55 -30.40 13.06
C GLY A 43 -17.98 -29.01 13.55
N PRO A 44 -18.18 -28.80 14.87
CA PRO A 44 -18.61 -27.51 15.40
C PRO A 44 -17.56 -26.45 15.08
N ALA A 45 -18.00 -25.43 14.34
CA ALA A 45 -17.18 -24.29 13.96
C ALA A 45 -16.58 -23.66 15.23
N ALA A 46 -15.25 -23.54 15.24
CA ALA A 46 -14.54 -22.73 16.22
C ALA A 46 -15.14 -21.31 16.24
N PRO A 47 -15.21 -20.64 17.41
CA PRO A 47 -15.73 -19.29 17.48
C PRO A 47 -14.92 -18.40 16.54
N SER A 48 -15.58 -17.90 15.51
CA SER A 48 -15.06 -16.90 14.60
C SER A 48 -14.63 -15.72 15.45
N ARG A 49 -13.31 -15.51 15.62
CA ARG A 49 -12.79 -14.25 16.17
C ARG A 49 -13.39 -13.16 15.28
N GLY A 50 -14.31 -12.36 15.83
CA GLY A 50 -14.94 -11.28 15.10
C GLY A 50 -13.84 -10.40 14.54
N VAL A 51 -13.76 -10.30 13.23
CA VAL A 51 -12.92 -9.29 12.58
C VAL A 51 -13.52 -7.96 13.00
N GLU A 52 -12.81 -7.25 13.88
CA GLU A 52 -13.23 -5.92 14.32
C GLU A 52 -13.33 -5.03 13.08
N THR A 53 -14.53 -4.53 12.80
CA THR A 53 -14.77 -3.67 11.65
C THR A 53 -13.94 -2.40 11.80
N ARG A 54 -13.26 -2.00 10.72
CA ARG A 54 -12.50 -0.74 10.69
C ARG A 54 -13.41 0.42 11.04
N ASP A 55 -13.01 1.23 12.04
CA ASP A 55 -13.76 2.42 12.47
C ASP A 55 -13.27 3.72 11.80
N ILE A 56 -12.15 3.63 11.09
CA ILE A 56 -11.60 4.69 10.26
C ILE A 56 -12.38 4.74 8.93
N PRO A 57 -12.83 5.93 8.50
CA PRO A 57 -13.48 6.10 7.19
C PRO A 57 -12.60 5.66 6.02
N PRO A 58 -13.19 5.22 4.91
CA PRO A 58 -12.42 5.02 3.69
C PRO A 58 -11.79 6.31 3.19
N LEU A 59 -10.60 6.18 2.59
CA LEU A 59 -9.94 7.31 1.96
C LEU A 59 -10.67 7.69 0.67
N PHE A 60 -11.02 6.72 -0.16
CA PHE A 60 -11.74 7.00 -1.40
C PHE A 60 -13.25 7.18 -1.16
N PRO A 61 -13.90 8.19 -1.77
CA PRO A 61 -13.35 9.27 -2.58
C PRO A 61 -13.01 10.55 -1.78
N ASP A 62 -13.66 10.74 -0.63
CA ASP A 62 -13.78 12.05 0.00
C ASP A 62 -12.45 12.61 0.51
N PHE A 63 -11.56 11.75 1.04
CA PHE A 63 -10.24 12.18 1.52
C PHE A 63 -9.41 12.79 0.38
N TYR A 64 -9.33 12.09 -0.76
CA TYR A 64 -8.54 12.56 -1.91
C TYR A 64 -9.12 13.84 -2.50
N HIS A 65 -10.44 13.92 -2.61
CA HIS A 65 -11.11 15.14 -3.08
C HIS A 65 -10.87 16.32 -2.13
N GLY A 66 -10.93 16.08 -0.82
CA GLY A 66 -10.64 17.07 0.22
C GLY A 66 -9.20 17.60 0.13
N VAL A 67 -8.22 16.69 0.02
CA VAL A 67 -6.81 17.07 -0.14
C VAL A 67 -6.60 17.88 -1.40
N LEU A 68 -7.07 17.41 -2.56
CA LEU A 68 -6.91 18.12 -3.85
C LEU A 68 -7.56 19.51 -3.81
N PHE A 69 -8.78 19.60 -3.25
CA PHE A 69 -9.45 20.89 -3.05
C PHE A 69 -8.64 21.83 -2.16
N ALA A 70 -8.11 21.35 -1.05
CA ALA A 70 -7.31 22.14 -0.13
C ALA A 70 -6.01 22.66 -0.76
N VAL A 71 -5.41 21.89 -1.68
CA VAL A 71 -4.21 22.31 -2.42
C VAL A 71 -4.50 22.98 -3.76
N GLY A 72 -5.77 23.34 -4.02
CA GLY A 72 -6.19 24.09 -5.21
C GLY A 72 -6.09 23.32 -6.53
N LYS A 73 -6.18 21.98 -6.49
CA LYS A 73 -6.08 21.10 -7.66
C LYS A 73 -7.43 20.48 -8.00
N GLU A 74 -7.73 20.37 -9.29
CA GLU A 74 -8.95 19.70 -9.76
C GLU A 74 -8.87 18.18 -9.48
N PRO A 75 -9.96 17.52 -9.05
CA PRO A 75 -10.03 16.06 -8.89
C PRO A 75 -10.13 15.33 -10.24
N SER A 76 -9.16 15.58 -11.12
CA SER A 76 -9.02 14.85 -12.38
C SER A 76 -8.54 13.41 -12.12
N PRO A 77 -8.82 12.45 -13.03
CA PRO A 77 -8.33 11.08 -12.90
C PRO A 77 -6.81 11.00 -12.69
N GLN A 78 -6.04 11.86 -13.37
CA GLN A 78 -4.58 11.95 -13.21
C GLN A 78 -4.20 12.37 -11.79
N ASN A 79 -4.78 13.46 -11.28
CA ASN A 79 -4.47 13.97 -9.94
C ASN A 79 -4.86 13.00 -8.84
N LEU A 80 -6.01 12.33 -8.99
CA LEU A 80 -6.45 11.30 -8.07
C LEU A 80 -5.46 10.14 -8.05
N LEU A 81 -5.11 9.58 -9.22
CA LEU A 81 -4.21 8.44 -9.28
C LEU A 81 -2.80 8.76 -8.78
N ALA A 82 -2.26 9.95 -9.10
CA ALA A 82 -0.97 10.40 -8.59
C ALA A 82 -0.97 10.56 -7.05
N LEU A 83 -2.06 11.11 -6.49
CA LEU A 83 -2.21 11.25 -5.05
C LEU A 83 -2.40 9.89 -4.35
N ILE A 84 -3.19 8.98 -4.95
CA ILE A 84 -3.36 7.59 -4.50
C ILE A 84 -2.01 6.87 -4.46
N GLU A 85 -1.20 6.99 -5.52
CA GLU A 85 0.15 6.41 -5.57
C GLU A 85 1.03 6.96 -4.43
N TYR A 86 1.04 8.29 -4.27
CA TYR A 86 1.86 8.97 -3.27
C TYR A 86 1.50 8.53 -1.85
N ILE A 87 0.20 8.45 -1.54
CA ILE A 87 -0.30 7.97 -0.24
C ILE A 87 -0.01 6.47 -0.07
N GLY A 88 -0.17 5.66 -1.11
CA GLY A 88 0.15 4.23 -1.08
C GLY A 88 1.63 3.96 -0.74
N GLN A 89 2.54 4.79 -1.25
CA GLN A 89 3.97 4.72 -0.93
C GLN A 89 4.24 5.10 0.54
N MET A 90 3.61 6.17 1.05
CA MET A 90 3.69 6.55 2.46
C MET A 90 3.18 5.45 3.39
N LEU A 91 2.05 4.84 3.04
CA LEU A 91 1.44 3.77 3.82
C LEU A 91 2.30 2.51 3.81
N THR A 92 2.88 2.18 2.65
CA THR A 92 3.84 1.07 2.51
C THR A 92 5.05 1.27 3.42
N LEU A 93 5.61 2.47 3.47
CA LEU A 93 6.74 2.78 4.37
C LEU A 93 6.34 2.63 5.84
N ASN A 94 5.19 3.18 6.25
CA ASN A 94 4.71 3.05 7.62
C ASN A 94 4.45 1.60 8.01
N ALA A 95 3.83 0.82 7.14
CA ALA A 95 3.61 -0.62 7.33
C ALA A 95 4.93 -1.35 7.58
N VAL A 96 5.94 -1.15 6.72
CA VAL A 96 7.28 -1.76 6.87
C VAL A 96 7.90 -1.40 8.22
N LEU A 97 7.85 -0.13 8.62
CA LEU A 97 8.38 0.33 9.90
C LEU A 97 7.66 -0.33 11.09
N TRP A 98 6.34 -0.49 11.01
CA TRP A 98 5.56 -1.15 12.06
C TRP A 98 5.86 -2.64 12.15
N PHE A 99 5.95 -3.36 11.04
CA PHE A 99 6.35 -4.77 11.03
C PHE A 99 7.73 -4.95 11.67
N GLN A 100 8.71 -4.15 11.25
CA GLN A 100 10.07 -4.18 11.79
C GLN A 100 10.11 -3.90 13.29
N LYS A 101 9.38 -2.87 13.76
CA LYS A 101 9.29 -2.52 15.19
C LYS A 101 8.76 -3.67 16.04
N THR A 102 7.88 -4.48 15.47
CA THR A 102 7.28 -5.63 16.15
C THR A 102 8.01 -6.96 15.91
N GLY A 103 8.93 -7.01 14.95
CA GLY A 103 9.61 -8.24 14.53
C GLY A 103 8.72 -9.23 13.75
N ASP A 104 7.56 -8.81 13.24
CA ASP A 104 6.61 -9.69 12.54
C ASP A 104 6.94 -9.77 11.05
N MET A 105 7.94 -10.59 10.73
CA MET A 105 8.43 -10.75 9.36
C MET A 105 7.43 -11.50 8.46
N GLU A 106 6.57 -12.34 9.03
CA GLU A 106 5.55 -13.06 8.28
C GLU A 106 4.46 -12.09 7.78
N ALA A 107 3.99 -11.18 8.64
CA ALA A 107 3.05 -10.14 8.23
C ALA A 107 3.66 -9.20 7.18
N HIS A 108 4.95 -8.85 7.33
CA HIS A 108 5.69 -8.07 6.34
C HIS A 108 5.72 -8.76 4.97
N GLU A 109 6.04 -10.05 4.92
CA GLU A 109 6.07 -10.80 3.67
C GLU A 109 4.68 -10.87 3.02
N ARG A 110 3.63 -11.17 3.80
CA ARG A 110 2.24 -11.18 3.28
C ARG A 110 1.81 -9.81 2.74
N PHE A 111 2.12 -8.73 3.44
CA PHE A 111 1.82 -7.37 2.99
C PHE A 111 2.56 -7.06 1.69
N THR A 112 3.85 -7.36 1.65
CA THR A 112 4.70 -7.08 0.49
C THR A 112 4.25 -7.88 -0.73
N ASN A 113 3.97 -9.17 -0.57
CA ASN A 113 3.50 -10.03 -1.66
C ASN A 113 2.14 -9.56 -2.20
N ARG A 114 1.28 -9.00 -1.35
CA ARG A 114 -0.03 -8.48 -1.76
C ARG A 114 0.07 -7.15 -2.51
N PHE A 115 0.94 -6.23 -2.09
CA PHE A 115 0.88 -4.83 -2.57
C PHE A 115 2.09 -4.35 -3.39
N ARG A 116 3.21 -5.08 -3.43
CA ARG A 116 4.44 -4.66 -4.15
C ARG A 116 4.38 -4.83 -5.67
N GLY A 117 3.33 -5.44 -6.21
CA GLY A 117 3.24 -5.87 -7.61
C GLY A 117 2.12 -5.27 -8.46
N GLY A 118 1.40 -4.24 -7.97
CA GLY A 118 0.26 -3.66 -8.69
C GLY A 118 -1.07 -4.41 -8.50
N GLY A 119 -1.10 -5.42 -7.63
CA GLY A 119 -2.32 -6.18 -7.34
C GLY A 119 -2.66 -7.21 -8.40
N ASP A 120 -3.84 -7.83 -8.25
CA ASP A 120 -4.47 -8.56 -9.34
C ASP A 120 -4.89 -7.58 -10.45
N ASP A 121 -4.93 -8.02 -11.71
CA ASP A 121 -5.27 -7.17 -12.87
C ASP A 121 -6.66 -6.49 -12.75
N ASP A 122 -7.55 -7.04 -11.92
CA ASP A 122 -8.88 -6.51 -11.63
C ASP A 122 -8.93 -5.55 -10.42
N GLN A 123 -7.79 -5.32 -9.74
CA GLN A 123 -7.75 -4.45 -8.57
C GLN A 123 -7.95 -2.99 -9.00
N LYS A 124 -8.96 -2.36 -8.40
CA LYS A 124 -9.20 -0.93 -8.53
C LYS A 124 -8.09 -0.17 -7.85
N LEU A 125 -7.27 0.54 -8.62
CA LEU A 125 -6.11 1.29 -8.12
C LEU A 125 -6.52 2.28 -7.02
N GLU A 126 -7.69 2.90 -7.15
CA GLU A 126 -8.23 3.85 -6.17
C GLU A 126 -8.52 3.23 -4.79
N MET A 127 -8.69 1.91 -4.73
CA MET A 127 -8.95 1.17 -3.48
C MET A 127 -7.68 0.65 -2.82
N VAL A 128 -6.52 0.73 -3.48
CA VAL A 128 -5.28 0.10 -2.99
C VAL A 128 -4.88 0.61 -1.59
N PRO A 129 -4.88 1.92 -1.30
CA PRO A 129 -4.57 2.40 0.05
C PRO A 129 -5.61 1.96 1.10
N ASP A 130 -6.88 1.89 0.74
CA ASP A 130 -7.93 1.38 1.62
C ASP A 130 -7.73 -0.12 1.95
N ASP A 131 -7.37 -0.92 0.94
CA ASP A 131 -7.04 -2.35 1.13
C ASP A 131 -5.80 -2.54 2.02
N MET A 132 -4.80 -1.67 1.89
CA MET A 132 -3.62 -1.66 2.77
C MET A 132 -4.02 -1.32 4.21
N ILE A 133 -4.89 -0.32 4.42
CA ILE A 133 -5.40 0.02 5.75
C ILE A 133 -6.16 -1.16 6.34
N ASP A 134 -7.02 -1.83 5.57
CA ASP A 134 -7.77 -2.99 6.03
C ASP A 134 -6.86 -4.15 6.42
N PHE A 135 -5.79 -4.39 5.65
CA PHE A 135 -4.77 -5.37 6.02
C PHE A 135 -4.13 -5.02 7.37
N LEU A 136 -3.71 -3.76 7.54
CA LEU A 136 -3.03 -3.29 8.75
C LEU A 136 -3.97 -3.28 9.96
N TRP A 137 -5.25 -3.01 9.73
CA TRP A 137 -6.30 -3.09 10.73
C TRP A 137 -6.53 -4.53 11.20
N ALA A 138 -6.62 -5.47 10.27
CA ALA A 138 -6.80 -6.89 10.59
C ALA A 138 -5.54 -7.53 11.20
N TRP A 139 -4.36 -6.96 10.95
CA TRP A 139 -3.09 -7.51 11.41
C TRP A 139 -2.99 -7.56 12.94
N ARG A 140 -3.23 -6.43 13.64
CA ARG A 140 -3.17 -6.38 15.10
C ARG A 140 -3.88 -5.16 15.72
N PRO A 141 -4.49 -5.29 16.91
CA PRO A 141 -5.17 -4.18 17.58
C PRO A 141 -4.27 -2.97 17.89
N SER A 142 -2.99 -3.19 18.18
CA SER A 142 -2.05 -2.10 18.47
C SER A 142 -1.79 -1.18 17.27
N THR A 143 -2.10 -1.63 16.04
CA THR A 143 -1.97 -0.83 14.82
C THR A 143 -3.18 0.08 14.61
N HIS A 144 -4.33 -0.21 15.24
CA HIS A 144 -5.53 0.60 15.12
C HIS A 144 -5.27 2.04 15.55
N GLN A 145 -4.65 2.22 16.72
CA GLN A 145 -4.32 3.57 17.19
C GLN A 145 -3.30 4.25 16.27
N ALA A 146 -2.29 3.51 15.78
CA ALA A 146 -1.31 4.05 14.85
C ALA A 146 -1.96 4.55 13.55
N LEU A 147 -2.97 3.85 13.03
CA LEU A 147 -3.74 4.29 11.86
C LEU A 147 -4.63 5.50 12.18
N ARG A 148 -5.29 5.51 13.36
CA ARG A 148 -6.12 6.64 13.80
C ARG A 148 -5.33 7.93 13.96
N ASP A 149 -4.08 7.82 14.42
CA ASP A 149 -3.18 8.97 14.57
C ASP A 149 -2.59 9.38 13.21
N TRP A 150 -2.21 8.40 12.39
CA TRP A 150 -1.51 8.66 11.12
C TRP A 150 -2.37 9.35 10.06
N ILE A 151 -3.67 9.05 9.96
CA ILE A 151 -4.52 9.61 8.89
C ILE A 151 -4.73 11.14 9.03
N PRO A 152 -5.06 11.67 10.22
CA PRO A 152 -5.08 13.12 10.44
C PRO A 152 -3.72 13.78 10.19
N ASP A 153 -2.63 13.15 10.63
CA ASP A 153 -1.27 13.66 10.40
C ASP A 153 -0.92 13.69 8.90
N LEU A 154 -1.34 12.67 8.16
CA LEU A 154 -1.22 12.59 6.70
C LEU A 154 -1.97 13.74 6.04
N GLU A 155 -3.24 13.96 6.41
CA GLU A 155 -4.04 15.07 5.86
C GLU A 155 -3.37 16.43 6.12
N GLN A 156 -2.91 16.66 7.36
CA GLN A 156 -2.22 17.88 7.73
C GLN A 156 -0.92 18.08 6.94
N MET A 157 -0.14 17.02 6.75
CA MET A 157 1.09 17.07 5.96
C MET A 157 0.80 17.37 4.48
N LEU A 158 -0.22 16.72 3.89
CA LEU A 158 -0.57 16.89 2.48
C LEU A 158 -1.20 18.25 2.18
N THR A 159 -1.89 18.86 3.14
CA THR A 159 -2.59 20.15 2.98
C THR A 159 -1.84 21.33 3.60
N GLY A 160 -0.81 21.07 4.40
CA GLY A 160 0.00 22.07 5.06
C GLY A 160 0.86 22.88 4.09
N PRO A 161 1.42 24.02 4.54
CA PRO A 161 2.22 24.92 3.71
C PRO A 161 3.51 24.28 3.18
N ASP A 162 4.02 23.27 3.88
CA ASP A 162 5.24 22.54 3.50
C ASP A 162 4.95 21.31 2.62
N SER A 163 3.70 21.14 2.16
CA SER A 163 3.32 20.02 1.31
C SER A 163 4.01 20.09 -0.06
N ARG A 164 4.59 18.97 -0.50
CA ARG A 164 5.14 18.82 -1.85
C ARG A 164 4.09 19.05 -2.94
N LEU A 165 2.81 18.87 -2.64
CA LEU A 165 1.74 19.07 -3.62
C LEU A 165 1.69 20.52 -4.15
N TRP A 166 2.17 21.50 -3.36
CA TRP A 166 2.26 22.89 -3.77
C TRP A 166 3.33 23.17 -4.84
N ASN A 167 4.32 22.28 -4.99
CA ASN A 167 5.43 22.46 -5.92
C ASN A 167 5.08 22.14 -7.37
N PHE A 168 3.90 21.55 -7.60
CA PHE A 168 3.42 21.17 -8.92
C PHE A 168 2.35 22.14 -9.40
N GLY A 169 2.23 22.28 -10.73
CA GLY A 169 1.16 23.05 -11.38
C GLY A 169 -0.21 22.39 -11.20
N ASP A 170 -1.11 22.58 -12.17
CA ASP A 170 -2.49 22.08 -12.06
C ASP A 170 -2.58 20.54 -12.02
N GLU A 171 -1.60 19.86 -12.63
CA GLU A 171 -1.49 18.40 -12.67
C GLU A 171 -0.38 17.88 -11.74
N LEU A 172 -0.70 16.84 -10.98
CA LEU A 172 0.23 16.06 -10.17
C LEU A 172 0.93 15.01 -11.03
N PRO A 173 2.28 14.95 -11.00
CA PRO A 173 3.00 13.87 -11.66
C PRO A 173 2.90 12.57 -10.86
N PHE A 174 3.05 11.44 -11.52
CA PHE A 174 3.31 10.16 -10.85
C PHE A 174 4.71 10.14 -10.22
N GLY A 175 4.92 9.31 -9.20
CA GLY A 175 6.23 9.16 -8.56
C GLY A 175 6.68 10.36 -7.71
N ILE A 176 5.76 11.16 -7.15
CA ILE A 176 6.05 12.32 -6.29
C ILE A 176 7.03 11.99 -5.15
N TRP A 177 6.95 10.77 -4.61
CA TRP A 177 7.84 10.30 -3.54
C TRP A 177 9.30 10.19 -3.98
N GLU A 178 9.55 9.84 -5.23
CA GLU A 178 10.89 9.57 -5.77
C GLU A 178 11.57 10.84 -6.29
N MET A 179 10.83 11.94 -6.41
CA MET A 179 11.37 13.22 -6.84
C MET A 179 12.23 13.84 -5.73
N GLU A 180 13.46 14.22 -6.09
CA GLU A 180 14.32 15.06 -5.28
C GLU A 180 13.80 16.51 -5.32
N ASP A 181 13.89 17.22 -4.18
CA ASP A 181 13.51 18.63 -4.05
C ASP A 181 14.54 19.58 -4.71
#